data_AF-A0A968HT88-F1
#
_entry.id   AF-A0A968HT88-F1
#
_cell.length_a   1.000
_cell.length_b   1.000
_cell.length_c   1.000
_cell.angle_alpha   90.00
_cell.angle_beta   90.00
_cell.angle_gamma   90.00
#
_symmetry.space_group_name_H-M   'P 1'
#
loop_
_entity.id
_entity.type
_entity.pdbx_description
1 polymer ?
#
loop_
_entity_poly.entity_id
_entity_poly.type
_entity_poly.pdbx_seq_one_letter_code
_entity_poly.pdbx_strand_id
1 'polypeptide(L)'
;MASEFAQPDCVFCGYKDAPVHLQRPRFAVRHCPHCRVLWCDPTRFDAEFNPDDEAAYIEVEASVHTENATRLHHLMHYAGPDTHPRLLEVGCMHGDFVGRRRGAGYQAPRA
;
A
#
# COMPACT_ATOMS: atom_id res chain seq x y z
N MET A 1 -2.90 20.66 21.34
CA MET A 1 -4.07 20.40 20.48
C MET A 1 -3.91 19.01 19.90
N ALA A 2 -4.94 18.17 19.90
CA ALA A 2 -4.87 16.89 19.20
C ALA A 2 -4.69 17.17 17.70
N SER A 3 -3.78 16.45 17.04
CA SER A 3 -3.67 16.50 15.58
C SER A 3 -5.02 16.12 14.96
N GLU A 4 -5.47 16.82 13.92
CA GLU A 4 -6.67 16.46 13.14
C GLU A 4 -6.63 15.01 12.67
N PHE A 5 -5.42 14.47 12.48
CA PHE A 5 -5.16 13.13 11.98
C PHE A 5 -4.67 12.17 13.08
N ALA A 6 -4.95 12.51 14.33
CA ALA A 6 -4.65 11.63 15.46
C ALA A 6 -5.37 10.28 15.30
N GLN A 7 -4.61 9.20 15.47
CA GLN A 7 -5.08 7.83 15.33
C GLN A 7 -4.62 6.99 16.52
N PRO A 8 -5.17 7.25 17.72
CA PRO A 8 -4.82 6.49 18.93
C PRO A 8 -5.32 5.04 18.87
N ASP A 9 -6.41 4.81 18.13
CA ASP A 9 -7.02 3.49 17.96
C ASP A 9 -6.40 2.71 16.80
N CYS A 10 -6.36 1.38 16.93
CA CYS A 10 -5.82 0.52 15.89
C CYS A 10 -6.61 0.60 14.58
N VAL A 11 -5.93 0.95 13.48
CA VAL A 11 -6.52 1.09 12.14
C VAL A 11 -7.02 -0.21 11.51
N PHE A 12 -6.69 -1.37 12.10
CA PHE A 12 -7.13 -2.69 11.61
C PHE A 12 -8.24 -3.32 12.46
N CYS A 13 -8.04 -3.41 13.78
CA CYS A 13 -8.97 -4.13 14.67
C CYS A 13 -9.76 -3.22 15.62
N GLY A 14 -9.53 -1.91 15.59
CA GLY A 14 -10.24 -0.94 16.42
C GLY A 14 -9.89 -0.96 17.91
N TYR A 15 -8.85 -1.71 18.32
CA TYR A 15 -8.34 -1.69 19.71
C TYR A 15 -8.08 -0.24 20.15
N LYS A 16 -8.64 0.14 21.29
CA LYS A 16 -8.64 1.52 21.78
C LYS A 16 -7.33 1.89 22.44
N ASP A 17 -6.87 3.11 22.21
CA ASP A 17 -5.70 3.71 22.88
C ASP A 17 -4.47 2.81 22.87
N ALA A 18 -4.09 2.34 21.68
CA ALA A 18 -2.96 1.43 21.54
C ALA A 18 -1.65 2.10 22.02
N PRO A 19 -0.77 1.38 22.73
CA PRO A 19 0.43 1.96 23.30
C PRO A 19 1.39 2.49 22.24
N VAL A 20 2.09 3.57 22.60
CA VAL A 20 3.21 4.10 21.83
C VAL A 20 4.39 3.13 21.96
N HIS A 21 4.86 2.64 20.83
CA HIS A 21 6.04 1.79 20.73
C HIS A 21 7.32 2.60 20.53
N LEU A 22 7.27 3.66 19.72
CA LEU A 22 8.39 4.56 19.48
C LEU A 22 7.90 6.00 19.36
N GLN A 23 8.54 6.93 20.07
CA GLN A 23 8.24 8.36 19.96
C GLN A 23 9.24 9.07 19.03
N ARG A 24 8.74 9.91 18.12
CA ARG A 24 9.52 10.83 17.27
C ARG A 24 9.05 12.27 17.48
N PRO A 25 9.80 13.29 17.01
CA PRO A 25 9.45 14.69 17.23
C PRO A 25 8.09 15.11 16.65
N ARG A 26 7.65 14.49 15.55
CA ARG A 26 6.41 14.84 14.84
C ARG A 26 5.34 13.75 14.82
N PHE A 27 5.66 12.54 15.26
CA PHE A 27 4.73 11.40 15.32
C PHE A 27 5.18 10.36 16.34
N ALA A 28 4.29 9.43 16.65
CA ALA A 28 4.58 8.20 17.35
C ALA A 28 4.34 7.01 16.42
N VAL A 29 5.11 5.93 16.60
CA VAL A 29 4.73 4.62 16.10
C VAL A 29 4.00 3.91 17.22
N ARG A 30 2.77 3.46 16.96
CA ARG A 30 1.95 2.69 17.90
C ARG A 30 1.97 1.22 17.53
N HIS A 31 1.74 0.36 18.53
CA HIS A 31 1.71 -1.08 18.36
C HIS A 31 0.45 -1.66 19.01
N CYS A 32 -0.40 -2.32 18.21
CA CYS A 32 -1.60 -2.94 18.74
C CYS A 32 -1.24 -4.24 19.48
N PRO A 33 -1.54 -4.38 20.78
CA PRO A 33 -1.26 -5.61 21.51
C PRO A 33 -2.13 -6.78 21.02
N HIS A 34 -3.28 -6.49 20.42
CA HIS A 34 -4.24 -7.49 19.94
C HIS A 34 -3.84 -8.08 18.58
N CYS A 35 -3.74 -7.24 17.54
CA CYS A 35 -3.45 -7.71 16.17
C CYS A 35 -2.01 -7.51 15.72
N ARG A 36 -1.13 -6.99 16.58
CA ARG A 36 0.32 -6.82 16.35
C ARG A 36 0.71 -5.85 15.24
N VAL A 37 -0.26 -5.12 14.66
CA VAL A 37 0.01 -4.09 13.66
C VAL A 37 0.76 -2.90 14.27
N LEU A 38 1.69 -2.35 13.49
CA LEU A 38 2.35 -1.06 13.73
C LEU A 38 1.79 0.01 12.79
N TRP A 39 1.61 1.23 13.29
CA TRP A 39 1.22 2.38 12.47
C TRP A 39 1.75 3.69 13.04
N CYS A 40 1.79 4.73 12.20
CA CYS A 40 2.12 6.08 12.62
C CYS A 40 0.88 6.81 13.15
N ASP A 41 1.06 7.56 14.24
CA ASP A 41 0.10 8.48 14.81
C ASP A 41 0.76 9.87 14.98
N PRO A 42 0.28 10.92 14.29
CA PRO A 42 -0.88 10.94 13.38
C PRO A 42 -0.63 10.17 12.07
N THR A 43 -1.70 9.82 11.36
CA THR A 43 -1.63 9.08 10.07
C THR A 43 -1.06 9.90 8.92
N ARG A 44 -1.07 11.22 9.04
CA ARG A 44 -0.41 12.18 8.13
C ARG A 44 0.05 13.41 8.90
N PHE A 45 1.07 14.09 8.37
CA PHE A 45 1.72 15.21 9.07
C PHE A 45 1.02 16.56 8.84
N ASP A 46 0.37 16.72 7.70
CA ASP A 46 -0.30 17.92 7.25
C ASP A 46 -1.38 17.55 6.23
N ALA A 47 -2.16 18.55 5.82
CA ALA A 47 -3.16 18.43 4.76
C ALA A 47 -2.56 18.52 3.35
N GLU A 48 -1.23 18.73 3.25
CA GLU A 48 -0.52 18.91 1.98
C GLU A 48 -0.11 17.58 1.35
N PHE A 49 -0.29 16.45 2.04
CA PHE A 49 -0.14 15.12 1.44
C PHE A 49 -1.06 14.99 0.22
N ASN A 50 -0.45 15.04 -0.95
CA ASN A 50 -1.10 14.80 -2.22
C ASN A 50 -0.72 13.40 -2.72
N PRO A 51 -1.64 12.41 -2.71
CA PRO A 51 -1.35 11.09 -3.27
C PRO A 51 -1.05 11.14 -4.77
N ASP A 52 -1.43 12.22 -5.44
CA ASP A 52 -1.24 12.44 -6.89
C ASP A 52 0.06 13.21 -7.20
N ASP A 53 0.92 13.49 -6.21
CA ASP A 53 2.25 14.08 -6.46
C ASP A 53 3.22 13.01 -6.98
N GLU A 54 3.20 12.80 -8.30
CA GLU A 54 4.04 11.85 -9.02
C GLU A 54 5.54 12.07 -8.77
N ALA A 55 5.98 13.30 -8.47
CA ALA A 55 7.40 13.63 -8.29
C ALA A 55 8.03 12.91 -7.08
N ALA A 56 7.22 12.51 -6.09
CA ALA A 56 7.68 11.73 -4.93
C ALA A 56 8.01 10.26 -5.27
N TYR A 57 7.63 9.76 -6.45
CA TYR A 57 7.69 8.34 -6.81
C TYR A 57 8.67 8.00 -7.95
N ILE A 58 9.34 9.00 -8.53
CA ILE A 58 10.14 8.87 -9.76
C ILE A 58 11.44 8.05 -9.58
N GLU A 59 11.97 7.87 -8.36
CA GLU A 59 13.30 7.26 -8.15
C GLU A 59 13.36 5.72 -8.11
N VAL A 60 12.27 4.98 -8.39
CA VAL A 60 12.18 3.52 -8.14
C VAL A 60 12.10 2.66 -9.41
N GLU A 61 12.53 3.14 -10.58
CA GLU A 61 12.25 2.45 -11.85
C GLU A 61 12.91 1.07 -12.03
N ALA A 62 14.16 0.87 -11.60
CA ALA A 62 14.90 -0.35 -11.94
C ALA A 62 14.45 -1.61 -11.17
N SER A 63 14.16 -1.50 -9.87
CA SER A 63 13.73 -2.66 -9.06
C SER A 63 12.29 -3.08 -9.37
N VAL A 64 11.44 -2.11 -9.73
CA VAL A 64 10.02 -2.33 -10.04
C VAL A 64 9.82 -3.31 -11.19
N HIS A 65 10.69 -3.30 -12.21
CA HIS A 65 10.57 -4.24 -13.33
C HIS A 65 10.83 -5.70 -12.92
N THR A 66 11.84 -5.94 -12.06
CA THR A 66 12.16 -7.27 -11.52
C THR A 66 11.11 -7.75 -10.54
N GLU A 67 10.63 -6.84 -9.68
CA GLU A 67 9.52 -7.12 -8.75
C GLU A 67 8.25 -7.49 -9.51
N ASN A 68 7.89 -6.75 -10.56
CA ASN A 68 6.71 -7.03 -11.38
C ASN A 68 6.81 -8.36 -12.13
N ALA A 69 8.00 -8.75 -12.60
CA ALA A 69 8.19 -10.06 -13.22
C ALA A 69 7.94 -11.20 -12.20
N THR A 70 8.48 -11.05 -10.98
CA THR A 70 8.29 -12.02 -9.89
C THR A 70 6.83 -12.08 -9.44
N ARG A 71 6.16 -10.92 -9.31
CA ARG A 71 4.73 -10.83 -9.00
C ARG A 71 3.88 -11.54 -10.05
N LEU A 72 4.17 -11.35 -11.34
CA LEU A 72 3.45 -12.02 -12.43
C LEU A 72 3.64 -13.53 -12.37
N HIS A 73 4.86 -14.01 -12.13
CA HIS A 73 5.15 -15.43 -12.00
C HIS A 73 4.32 -16.09 -10.90
N HIS A 74 4.30 -15.51 -9.70
CA HIS A 74 3.50 -16.04 -8.59
C HIS A 74 2.00 -15.99 -8.87
N LEU A 75 1.53 -14.89 -9.46
CA LEU A 75 0.13 -14.74 -9.83
C LEU A 75 -0.30 -15.83 -10.82
N MET A 76 0.48 -16.09 -11.88
CA MET A 76 0.19 -17.15 -12.84
C MET A 76 0.20 -18.55 -12.21
N HIS A 77 1.05 -18.77 -11.22
CA HIS A 77 1.14 -20.06 -10.53
C HIS A 77 -0.07 -20.34 -9.63
N TYR A 78 -0.53 -19.34 -8.86
CA TYR A 78 -1.58 -19.54 -7.85
C TYR A 78 -2.99 -19.12 -8.31
N ALA A 79 -3.09 -18.21 -9.28
CA ALA A 79 -4.34 -17.60 -9.71
C ALA A 79 -4.30 -17.27 -11.22
N GLY A 80 -3.98 -18.29 -12.03
CA GLY A 80 -3.86 -18.17 -13.48
C GLY A 80 -5.11 -17.62 -14.18
N PRO A 81 -4.98 -17.02 -15.38
CA PRO A 81 -6.09 -16.36 -16.08
C PRO A 81 -7.24 -17.30 -16.46
N ASP A 82 -6.98 -18.60 -16.60
CA ASP A 82 -8.01 -19.61 -16.90
C ASP A 82 -8.99 -19.82 -15.72
N THR A 83 -8.53 -19.57 -14.49
CA THR A 83 -9.33 -19.73 -13.26
C THR A 83 -9.71 -18.40 -12.63
N HIS A 84 -8.86 -17.39 -12.77
CA HIS A 84 -9.01 -16.05 -12.22
C HIS A 84 -8.81 -15.00 -13.33
N PRO A 85 -9.73 -14.91 -14.30
CA PRO A 85 -9.52 -14.13 -15.51
C PRO A 85 -9.47 -12.62 -15.24
N ARG A 86 -10.19 -12.13 -14.23
CA ARG A 86 -10.32 -10.71 -13.96
C ARG A 86 -9.42 -10.28 -12.81
N LEU A 87 -8.68 -9.21 -13.02
CA LEU A 87 -7.69 -8.75 -12.06
C LEU A 87 -7.69 -7.22 -11.95
N LEU A 88 -7.77 -6.72 -10.71
CA LEU A 88 -7.72 -5.31 -10.36
C LEU A 88 -6.45 -5.02 -9.55
N GLU A 89 -5.70 -3.98 -9.93
CA GLU A 89 -4.63 -3.42 -9.09
C GLU A 89 -5.12 -2.19 -8.36
N VAL A 90 -4.90 -2.14 -7.05
CA VAL A 90 -5.08 -0.93 -6.25
C VAL A 90 -3.72 -0.27 -6.12
N GLY A 91 -3.61 1.03 -6.45
CA GLY A 91 -2.32 1.73 -6.47
C GLY A 91 -1.41 1.29 -7.61
N CYS A 92 -1.92 1.29 -8.85
CA CYS A 92 -1.18 0.81 -10.03
C CYS A 92 -0.05 1.74 -10.49
N MET A 93 0.15 2.88 -9.84
CA MET A 93 1.05 3.94 -10.29
C MET A 93 0.79 4.25 -11.78
N HIS A 94 1.82 4.19 -12.62
CA HIS A 94 1.75 4.42 -14.07
C HIS A 94 1.06 3.31 -14.88
N GLY A 95 0.61 2.22 -14.27
CA GLY A 95 -0.13 1.15 -14.95
C GLY A 95 0.74 0.12 -15.69
N ASP A 96 2.07 0.20 -15.59
CA ASP A 96 3.02 -0.73 -16.21
C ASP A 96 2.67 -2.21 -15.96
N PHE A 97 2.32 -2.53 -14.72
CA PHE A 97 2.02 -3.90 -14.34
C PHE A 97 0.67 -4.38 -14.90
N VAL A 98 -0.29 -3.47 -15.09
CA VAL A 98 -1.56 -3.76 -15.78
C VAL A 98 -1.30 -4.19 -17.22
N GLY A 99 -0.39 -3.49 -17.92
CA GLY A 99 0.03 -3.86 -19.28
C GLY A 99 0.60 -5.29 -19.36
N ARG A 100 1.50 -5.64 -18.44
CA ARG A 100 2.14 -6.97 -18.40
C ARG A 100 1.15 -8.11 -18.15
N ARG A 101 0.16 -7.90 -17.27
CA ARG A 101 -0.87 -8.91 -16.98
C ARG A 101 -1.80 -9.17 -18.17
N ARG A 102 -2.15 -8.14 -18.95
CA ARG A 102 -2.92 -8.33 -20.19
C ARG A 102 -2.14 -9.17 -21.20
N GLY A 103 -0.83 -8.93 -21.33
CA GLY A 103 0.06 -9.77 -22.13
C GLY A 103 0.11 -11.24 -21.68
N ALA A 104 -0.16 -11.50 -20.40
CA ALA A 104 -0.24 -12.84 -19.82
C ALA A 104 -1.65 -13.47 -19.86
N GLY A 105 -2.64 -12.83 -20.50
CA GLY A 105 -3.98 -13.38 -20.69
C GLY A 105 -5.05 -12.93 -19.69
N TYR A 106 -4.71 -12.06 -18.72
CA TYR A 106 -5.70 -11.52 -17.78
C TYR A 106 -6.58 -10.42 -18.41
N GLN A 107 -7.85 -10.41 -18.04
CA GLN A 107 -8.80 -9.32 -18.25
C GLN A 107 -8.61 -8.23 -17.18
N ALA A 108 -7.59 -7.40 -17.36
CA ALA A 108 -7.37 -6.22 -16.52
C ALA A 108 -7.98 -4.97 -17.21
N PRO A 109 -8.84 -4.19 -16.52
CA PRO A 109 -9.37 -2.93 -17.05
C PRO A 109 -8.23 -1.94 -17.32
N ARG A 110 -8.44 -1.00 -18.25
CA ARG A 110 -7.46 0.08 -18.49
C ARG A 110 -7.37 0.92 -17.21
N ALA A 111 -6.15 1.28 -16.83
CA ALA A 111 -5.90 2.31 -15.82
C ALA A 111 -6.46 3.65 -16.31
#